data_AF-A0A1R3JJR6-F1
#
_entry.id   AF-A0A1R3JJR6-F1
#
_cell.length_a   1.000
_cell.length_b   1.000
_cell.length_c   1.000
_cell.angle_alpha   90.00
_cell.angle_beta   90.00
_cell.angle_gamma   90.00
#
_symmetry.space_group_name_H-M   'P 1'
#
loop_
_entity.id
_entity.type
_entity.pdbx_description
1 polymer ?
#
loop_
_entity_poly.entity_id
_entity_poly.type
_entity_poly.pdbx_seq_one_letter_code
_entity_poly.pdbx_strand_id
1 'polypeptide(L)'
;MSSGVMGKSWGKPNVFKHDREPMFGNGLVMVEGDDWVRHRHVITPAFSPSNLKAMASLMVEPATKMLDRWTTLINSGKPEIDVEREITTTAGEIIARTSFGLSYQNGSKVFEKLRAMQITLFNSNRYVGVPFSKLMCPKKNLEAKKLGKEIDQLLLSIIDARKKSWDYESPQKDLLGLLMEGKQVDGRAGKSLTARELVDECKTFFFGGHETTALALTWTLLLLATHPNWQTQLRDEIREVIGDGEIDFAKLSGLKKDPQIKMDL
;
A
#
# COMPACT_ATOMS: atom_id res chain seq x y z
N MET A 1 12.74 -6.09 -40.31
CA MET A 1 13.49 -6.56 -39.12
C MET A 1 13.86 -5.32 -38.31
N SER A 2 13.08 -4.99 -37.28
CA SER A 2 13.40 -3.86 -36.42
C SER A 2 14.56 -4.27 -35.53
N SER A 3 15.71 -3.63 -35.72
CA SER A 3 16.88 -3.74 -34.85
C SER A 3 16.50 -3.14 -33.49
N GLY A 4 15.89 -3.95 -32.63
CA GLY A 4 15.65 -3.61 -31.24
C GLY A 4 17.00 -3.37 -30.58
N VAL A 5 17.23 -2.12 -30.18
CA VAL A 5 18.35 -1.77 -29.32
C VAL A 5 18.24 -2.63 -28.05
N MET A 6 19.04 -3.69 -27.96
CA MET A 6 19.24 -4.43 -26.71
C MET A 6 20.02 -3.53 -25.76
N GLY A 7 19.32 -2.57 -25.14
CA GLY A 7 19.81 -1.97 -23.91
C GLY A 7 20.07 -3.10 -22.93
N LYS A 8 21.21 -3.05 -22.22
CA LYS A 8 21.50 -4.03 -21.16
C LYS A 8 20.34 -4.00 -20.17
N SER A 9 19.56 -5.07 -20.14
CA SER A 9 18.56 -5.29 -19.09
C SER A 9 19.34 -5.69 -17.83
N TRP A 10 19.63 -4.72 -16.98
CA TRP A 10 20.40 -4.94 -15.76
C TRP A 10 19.64 -5.77 -14.72
N GLY A 11 18.31 -5.86 -14.86
CA GLY A 11 17.45 -6.69 -14.06
C GLY A 11 17.45 -6.36 -12.56
N LYS A 12 16.47 -6.88 -11.82
CA LYS A 12 16.49 -6.92 -10.36
C LYS A 12 17.40 -8.07 -9.93
N PRO A 13 18.36 -7.86 -9.01
CA PRO A 13 19.30 -8.92 -8.66
C PRO A 13 18.56 -10.15 -8.11
N ASN A 14 18.89 -11.34 -8.63
CA ASN A 14 18.24 -12.59 -8.24
C ASN A 14 18.32 -12.85 -6.73
N VAL A 15 19.40 -12.41 -6.08
CA VAL A 15 19.56 -12.51 -4.63
C VAL A 15 18.46 -11.79 -3.86
N PHE A 16 18.02 -10.62 -4.34
CA PHE A 16 16.90 -9.87 -3.76
C PHE A 16 15.57 -10.54 -4.07
N LYS A 17 15.35 -11.00 -5.31
CA LYS A 17 14.12 -11.72 -5.67
C LYS A 17 13.90 -12.96 -4.79
N HIS A 18 14.94 -13.77 -4.59
CA HIS A 18 14.86 -14.97 -3.77
C HIS A 18 14.76 -14.71 -2.27
N ASP A 19 15.40 -13.65 -1.75
CA ASP A 19 15.27 -13.28 -0.34
C ASP A 19 13.86 -12.76 -0.02
N ARG A 20 13.27 -12.02 -0.97
CA ARG A 20 11.98 -11.33 -0.79
C ARG A 20 10.78 -12.06 -1.38
N GLU A 21 10.96 -13.25 -1.94
CA GLU A 21 9.89 -14.11 -2.43
C GLU A 21 8.76 -14.32 -1.39
N PRO A 22 9.02 -14.57 -0.08
CA PRO A 22 7.94 -14.71 0.89
C PRO A 22 7.08 -13.44 1.05
N MET A 23 7.68 -12.27 0.79
CA MET A 23 7.09 -10.94 0.95
C MET A 23 6.35 -10.46 -0.29
N PHE A 24 6.87 -10.68 -1.48
CA PHE A 24 6.29 -10.12 -2.71
C PHE A 24 5.91 -11.16 -3.77
N GLY A 25 6.37 -12.41 -3.64
CA GLY A 25 6.22 -13.42 -4.69
C GLY A 25 6.63 -12.88 -6.06
N ASN A 26 5.77 -13.08 -7.05
CA ASN A 26 5.89 -12.49 -8.39
C ASN A 26 4.97 -11.26 -8.57
N GLY A 27 4.89 -10.39 -7.57
CA GLY A 27 4.15 -9.13 -7.67
C GLY A 27 4.91 -8.07 -8.48
N LEU A 28 4.25 -6.95 -8.79
CA LEU A 28 4.73 -5.89 -9.67
C LEU A 28 6.13 -5.37 -9.31
N VAL A 29 6.44 -5.34 -8.00
CA VAL A 29 7.75 -4.92 -7.48
C VAL A 29 8.86 -5.92 -7.82
N MET A 30 8.56 -7.19 -8.14
CA MET A 30 9.55 -8.24 -8.42
C MET A 30 9.57 -8.71 -9.87
N VAL A 31 8.45 -8.70 -10.60
CA VAL A 31 8.41 -9.10 -12.01
C VAL A 31 9.16 -8.13 -12.91
N GLU A 32 9.58 -8.62 -14.08
CA GLU A 32 10.39 -7.89 -15.07
C GLU A 32 9.95 -8.23 -16.49
N GLY A 33 10.44 -7.48 -17.48
CA GLY A 33 10.19 -7.76 -18.90
C GLY A 33 8.69 -7.76 -19.25
N ASP A 34 8.29 -8.71 -20.09
CA ASP A 34 6.91 -8.81 -20.59
C ASP A 34 5.88 -9.08 -19.49
N ASP A 35 6.28 -9.77 -18.41
CA ASP A 35 5.40 -9.99 -17.26
C ASP A 35 5.17 -8.70 -16.48
N TRP A 36 6.20 -7.88 -16.29
CA TRP A 36 6.01 -6.56 -15.68
C TRP A 36 5.09 -5.68 -16.54
N VAL A 37 5.28 -5.67 -17.87
CA VAL A 37 4.42 -4.92 -18.79
C VAL A 37 2.97 -5.41 -18.68
N ARG A 38 2.77 -6.73 -18.62
CA ARG A 38 1.45 -7.34 -18.41
C ARG A 38 0.82 -6.93 -17.09
N HIS A 39 1.52 -7.13 -15.98
CA HIS A 39 1.00 -6.80 -14.64
C HIS A 39 0.65 -5.31 -14.56
N ARG A 40 1.57 -4.43 -15.01
CA ARG A 40 1.35 -2.99 -15.02
C ARG A 40 0.12 -2.62 -15.86
N HIS A 41 -0.05 -3.23 -17.02
CA HIS A 41 -1.21 -2.98 -17.88
C HIS A 41 -2.54 -3.35 -17.19
N VAL A 42 -2.60 -4.50 -16.51
CA VAL A 42 -3.82 -4.96 -15.79
C VAL A 42 -4.13 -4.08 -14.58
N ILE A 43 -3.09 -3.66 -13.85
CA ILE A 43 -3.22 -2.94 -12.59
C ILE A 43 -3.57 -1.46 -12.81
N THR A 44 -3.00 -0.82 -13.82
CA THR A 44 -3.10 0.64 -14.01
C THR A 44 -4.54 1.17 -14.06
N PRO A 45 -5.52 0.52 -14.72
CA PRO A 45 -6.91 0.96 -14.71
C PRO A 45 -7.56 1.07 -13.33
N ALA A 46 -7.11 0.27 -12.35
CA ALA A 46 -7.59 0.35 -10.97
C ALA A 46 -7.27 1.71 -10.32
N PHE A 47 -6.28 2.44 -10.84
CA PHE A 47 -5.86 3.77 -10.37
C PHE A 47 -6.39 4.91 -11.23
N SER A 48 -7.49 4.70 -11.97
CA SER A 48 -8.19 5.77 -12.68
C SER A 48 -8.77 6.81 -11.70
N PRO A 49 -8.98 8.08 -12.13
CA PRO A 49 -9.52 9.12 -11.24
C PRO A 49 -10.86 8.75 -10.58
N SER A 50 -11.75 8.05 -11.27
CA SER A 50 -13.03 7.59 -10.72
C SER A 50 -12.85 6.54 -9.64
N ASN A 51 -11.91 5.60 -9.82
CA ASN A 51 -11.62 4.56 -8.84
C ASN A 51 -10.89 5.13 -7.63
N LEU A 52 -9.95 6.06 -7.84
CA LEU A 52 -9.28 6.78 -6.76
C LEU A 52 -10.27 7.59 -5.92
N LYS A 53 -11.25 8.26 -6.55
CA LYS A 53 -12.32 8.97 -5.82
C LYS A 53 -13.11 8.01 -4.93
N ALA A 54 -13.47 6.83 -5.44
CA ALA A 54 -14.18 5.82 -4.65
C ALA A 54 -13.34 5.28 -3.48
N MET A 55 -12.06 5.02 -3.71
CA MET A 55 -11.14 4.59 -2.65
C MET A 55 -10.90 5.68 -1.61
N ALA A 56 -10.81 6.94 -2.01
CA ALA A 56 -10.57 8.07 -1.10
C ALA A 56 -11.67 8.19 -0.04
N SER A 57 -12.94 7.95 -0.40
CA SER A 57 -14.05 7.93 0.56
C SER A 57 -13.87 6.88 1.66
N LEU A 58 -13.20 5.75 1.38
CA LEU A 58 -12.90 4.72 2.37
C LEU A 58 -11.79 5.13 3.35
N MET A 59 -11.03 6.19 3.03
CA MET A 59 -9.94 6.71 3.87
C MET A 59 -10.44 7.68 4.95
N VAL A 60 -11.57 8.34 4.70
CA VAL A 60 -12.12 9.39 5.58
C VAL A 60 -12.45 8.82 6.95
N GLU A 61 -13.19 7.71 7.02
CA GLU A 61 -13.65 7.14 8.30
C GLU A 61 -12.48 6.73 9.23
N PRO A 62 -11.44 5.97 8.79
CA PRO A 62 -10.26 5.71 9.62
C PRO A 62 -9.54 6.97 10.09
N ALA A 63 -9.39 7.97 9.21
CA ALA A 63 -8.74 9.23 9.55
C ALA A 63 -9.53 10.01 10.61
N THR A 64 -10.84 10.12 10.46
CA THR A 64 -11.72 10.76 11.46
C THR A 64 -11.65 10.04 12.80
N LYS A 65 -11.72 8.70 12.81
CA LYS A 65 -11.58 7.90 14.05
C LYS A 65 -10.23 8.11 14.75
N MET A 66 -9.16 8.33 14.00
CA MET A 66 -7.86 8.69 14.58
C MET A 66 -7.92 10.08 15.22
N LEU A 67 -8.45 11.07 14.51
CA LEU A 67 -8.57 12.44 15.01
C LEU A 67 -9.49 12.56 16.24
N ASP A 68 -10.60 11.81 16.29
CA ASP A 68 -11.49 11.75 17.45
C ASP A 68 -10.77 11.22 18.70
N ARG A 69 -9.94 10.18 18.52
CA ARG A 69 -9.10 9.64 19.59
C ARG A 69 -8.09 10.67 20.07
N TRP A 70 -7.41 11.37 19.15
CA TRP A 70 -6.46 12.43 19.48
C TRP A 70 -7.15 13.56 20.26
N THR A 71 -8.32 14.00 19.79
CA THR A 71 -9.12 15.04 20.45
C THR A 71 -9.53 14.63 21.87
N THR A 72 -9.96 13.37 22.04
CA THR A 72 -10.32 12.82 23.35
C THR A 72 -9.11 12.81 24.31
N LEU A 73 -7.93 12.40 23.83
CA LEU A 73 -6.71 12.39 24.64
C LEU A 73 -6.31 13.81 25.07
N ILE A 74 -6.31 14.76 24.15
CA ILE A 74 -6.01 16.17 24.43
C ILE A 74 -6.98 16.72 25.47
N ASN A 75 -8.28 16.50 25.30
CA ASN A 75 -9.32 16.95 26.23
C ASN A 75 -9.24 16.27 27.62
N SER A 76 -8.63 15.08 27.69
CA SER A 76 -8.38 14.36 28.96
C SER A 76 -7.13 14.85 29.72
N GLY A 77 -6.46 15.90 29.24
CA GLY A 77 -5.23 16.42 29.84
C GLY A 77 -3.97 15.65 29.48
N LYS A 78 -4.01 14.81 28.44
CA LYS A 78 -2.85 14.09 27.88
C LYS A 78 -2.51 14.67 26.50
N PRO A 79 -1.71 15.75 26.43
CA PRO A 79 -1.47 16.46 25.17
C PRO A 79 -0.46 15.76 24.25
N GLU A 80 0.29 14.77 24.75
CA GLU A 80 1.33 14.08 24.01
C GLU A 80 0.75 12.94 23.17
N ILE A 81 1.07 12.94 21.87
CA ILE A 81 0.61 11.95 20.91
C ILE A 81 1.81 11.36 20.19
N ASP A 82 1.91 10.04 20.16
CA ASP A 82 2.86 9.31 19.33
C ASP A 82 2.34 9.26 17.88
N VAL A 83 2.72 10.28 17.11
CA VAL A 83 2.25 10.50 15.74
C VAL A 83 2.66 9.35 14.80
N GLU A 84 3.88 8.82 14.94
CA GLU A 84 4.37 7.72 14.08
C GLU A 84 3.50 6.47 14.26
N ARG A 85 3.25 6.08 15.52
CA ARG A 85 2.45 4.90 15.85
C ARG A 85 1.01 5.04 15.35
N GLU A 86 0.38 6.18 15.61
CA GLU A 86 -1.02 6.42 15.25
C GLU A 86 -1.20 6.47 13.73
N ILE A 87 -0.32 7.15 13.00
CA ILE A 87 -0.38 7.24 11.54
C ILE A 87 -0.08 5.90 10.89
N THR A 88 0.92 5.16 11.38
CA THR A 88 1.24 3.83 10.84
C THR A 88 0.05 2.87 11.01
N THR A 89 -0.63 2.93 12.15
CA THR A 89 -1.82 2.12 12.42
C THR A 89 -2.97 2.51 11.48
N THR A 90 -3.24 3.81 11.34
CA THR A 90 -4.29 4.32 10.46
C THR A 90 -4.01 4.04 8.99
N ALA A 91 -2.76 4.19 8.53
CA ALA A 91 -2.35 3.87 7.16
C ALA A 91 -2.50 2.36 6.87
N GLY A 92 -2.18 1.51 7.86
CA GLY A 92 -2.42 0.07 7.80
C GLY A 92 -3.90 -0.28 7.65
N GLU A 93 -4.79 0.38 8.40
CA GLU A 93 -6.24 0.21 8.26
C GLU A 93 -6.75 0.71 6.90
N ILE A 94 -6.28 1.88 6.45
CA ILE A 94 -6.65 2.46 5.16
C ILE A 94 -6.26 1.52 4.01
N ILE A 95 -5.03 0.99 3.98
CA ILE A 95 -4.62 0.08 2.91
C ILE A 95 -5.41 -1.24 2.96
N ALA A 96 -5.73 -1.74 4.16
CA ALA A 96 -6.54 -2.95 4.32
C ALA A 96 -7.97 -2.77 3.76
N ARG A 97 -8.60 -1.61 4.03
CA ARG A 97 -9.93 -1.28 3.52
C ARG A 97 -9.92 -1.02 2.01
N THR A 98 -9.03 -0.16 1.54
CA THR A 98 -8.97 0.26 0.13
C THR A 98 -8.46 -0.84 -0.80
N SER A 99 -7.57 -1.72 -0.32
CA SER A 99 -7.02 -2.78 -1.17
C SER A 99 -7.87 -4.05 -1.17
N PHE A 100 -8.54 -4.38 -0.05
CA PHE A 100 -9.17 -5.69 0.13
C PHE A 100 -10.64 -5.64 0.56
N GLY A 101 -11.20 -4.45 0.79
CA GLY A 101 -12.54 -4.29 1.35
C GLY A 101 -12.70 -4.98 2.70
N LEU A 102 -11.60 -5.18 3.45
CA LEU A 102 -11.64 -5.92 4.71
C LEU A 102 -12.14 -5.04 5.84
N SER A 103 -12.95 -5.64 6.71
CA SER A 103 -13.21 -5.08 8.02
C SER A 103 -11.94 -5.10 8.89
N TYR A 104 -11.88 -4.19 9.87
CA TYR A 104 -10.75 -4.00 10.77
C TYR A 104 -10.17 -5.32 11.35
N GLN A 105 -11.04 -6.27 11.73
CA GLN A 105 -10.61 -7.52 12.38
C GLN A 105 -9.80 -8.46 11.48
N ASN A 106 -10.20 -8.61 10.21
CA ASN A 106 -9.46 -9.45 9.26
C ASN A 106 -8.23 -8.70 8.70
N GLY A 107 -8.36 -7.39 8.50
CA GLY A 107 -7.23 -6.52 8.13
C GLY A 107 -6.11 -6.54 9.15
N SER A 108 -6.43 -6.49 10.46
CA SER A 108 -5.44 -6.50 11.54
C SER A 108 -4.57 -7.76 11.54
N LYS A 109 -5.15 -8.95 11.32
CA LYS A 109 -4.38 -10.20 11.26
C LYS A 109 -3.41 -10.23 10.07
N VAL A 110 -3.85 -9.73 8.92
CA VAL A 110 -3.02 -9.61 7.72
C VAL A 110 -1.90 -8.60 7.97
N PHE A 111 -2.22 -7.44 8.55
CA PHE A 111 -1.26 -6.41 8.93
C PHE A 111 -0.19 -6.90 9.90
N GLU A 112 -0.59 -7.56 11.00
CA GLU A 112 0.34 -8.10 12.00
C GLU A 112 1.34 -9.09 11.39
N LYS A 113 0.86 -10.01 10.54
CA LYS A 113 1.74 -11.00 9.88
C LYS A 113 2.65 -10.35 8.85
N LEU A 114 2.16 -9.38 8.10
CA LEU A 114 2.97 -8.63 7.13
C LEU A 114 4.05 -7.81 7.85
N ARG A 115 3.72 -7.14 8.97
CA ARG A 115 4.70 -6.45 9.80
C ARG A 115 5.76 -7.41 10.36
N ALA A 116 5.35 -8.58 10.85
CA ALA A 116 6.28 -9.60 11.32
C ALA A 116 7.21 -10.10 10.19
N MET A 117 6.67 -10.30 8.98
CA MET A 117 7.45 -10.64 7.79
C MET A 117 8.51 -9.58 7.47
N GLN A 118 8.11 -8.31 7.51
CA GLN A 118 9.03 -7.22 7.22
C GLN A 118 10.14 -7.12 8.26
N ILE A 119 9.82 -7.15 9.55
CA ILE A 119 10.83 -7.17 10.63
C ILE A 119 11.79 -8.36 10.42
N THR A 120 11.25 -9.53 10.06
CA THR A 120 12.07 -10.72 9.81
C THR A 120 13.02 -10.52 8.63
N LEU A 121 12.60 -9.87 7.55
CA LEU A 121 13.38 -9.69 6.31
C LEU A 121 14.32 -8.48 6.30
N PHE A 122 13.99 -7.41 7.05
CA PHE A 122 14.77 -6.18 7.12
C PHE A 122 15.67 -6.08 8.36
N ASN A 123 15.66 -7.09 9.23
CA ASN A 123 16.62 -7.18 10.32
C ASN A 123 18.06 -7.15 9.77
N SER A 124 18.84 -6.17 10.21
CA SER A 124 20.22 -5.88 9.74
C SER A 124 21.18 -7.07 9.85
N ASN A 125 20.85 -8.07 10.68
CA ASN A 125 21.59 -9.32 10.82
C ASN A 125 21.22 -10.38 9.74
N ARG A 126 20.74 -9.99 8.56
CA ARG A 126 20.52 -10.89 7.41
C ARG A 126 21.58 -10.63 6.33
N TYR A 127 22.34 -11.67 6.02
CA TYR A 127 23.38 -11.62 4.99
C TYR A 127 22.81 -11.84 3.58
N VAL A 128 22.05 -10.87 3.08
CA VAL A 128 21.49 -10.90 1.72
C VAL A 128 22.63 -10.89 0.70
N GLY A 129 22.58 -11.79 -0.28
CA GLY A 129 23.60 -11.90 -1.32
C GLY A 129 24.90 -12.61 -0.92
N VAL A 130 25.06 -12.99 0.36
CA VAL A 130 26.22 -13.77 0.81
C VAL A 130 25.99 -15.26 0.52
N PRO A 131 26.92 -15.95 -0.18
CA PRO A 131 26.82 -17.39 -0.42
C PRO A 131 26.61 -18.18 0.87
N PHE A 132 25.75 -19.20 0.83
CA PHE A 132 25.41 -20.05 1.98
C PHE A 132 24.81 -19.34 3.22
N SER A 133 24.49 -18.05 3.16
CA SER A 133 23.84 -17.34 4.28
C SER A 133 22.53 -17.97 4.72
N LYS A 134 21.85 -18.66 3.80
CA LYS A 134 20.63 -19.41 4.12
C LYS A 134 20.87 -20.53 5.14
N LEU A 135 22.04 -21.17 5.09
CA LEU A 135 22.50 -22.19 6.03
C LEU A 135 22.98 -21.57 7.36
N MET A 136 23.50 -20.34 7.32
CA MET A 136 23.95 -19.61 8.51
C MET A 136 22.78 -19.06 9.36
N CYS A 137 21.62 -18.81 8.75
CA CYS A 137 20.43 -18.28 9.42
C CYS A 137 19.16 -19.13 9.19
N PRO A 138 19.18 -20.44 9.50
CA PRO A 138 18.10 -21.36 9.11
C PRO A 138 16.78 -21.04 9.82
N LYS A 139 16.83 -20.64 11.10
CA LYS A 139 15.65 -20.25 11.89
C LYS A 139 14.91 -19.07 11.24
N LYS A 140 15.62 -17.99 10.92
CA LYS A 140 15.04 -16.79 10.28
C LYS A 140 14.44 -17.08 8.91
N ASN A 141 15.08 -17.96 8.13
CA ASN A 141 14.56 -18.34 6.82
C ASN A 141 13.32 -19.24 6.92
N LEU A 142 13.30 -20.14 7.89
CA LEU A 142 12.13 -20.97 8.17
C LEU A 142 10.96 -20.12 8.65
N GLU A 143 11.21 -19.15 9.53
CA GLU A 143 10.23 -18.19 10.03
C GLU A 143 9.66 -17.33 8.89
N ALA A 144 10.50 -16.74 8.05
CA ALA A 144 10.05 -15.98 6.87
C ALA A 144 9.20 -16.84 5.92
N LYS A 145 9.60 -18.10 5.66
CA LYS A 145 8.80 -19.03 4.83
C LYS A 145 7.47 -19.38 5.49
N LYS A 146 7.45 -19.61 6.80
CA LYS A 146 6.23 -19.90 7.56
C LYS A 146 5.26 -18.71 7.50
N LEU A 147 5.74 -17.51 7.81
CA LEU A 147 4.95 -16.28 7.72
C LEU A 147 4.41 -16.07 6.29
N GLY A 148 5.23 -16.31 5.27
CA GLY A 148 4.84 -16.17 3.87
C GLY A 148 3.67 -17.09 3.50
N LYS A 149 3.71 -18.35 3.94
CA LYS A 149 2.63 -19.31 3.75
C LYS A 149 1.36 -18.91 4.50
N GLU A 150 1.47 -18.41 5.73
CA GLU A 150 0.31 -17.95 6.50
C GLU A 150 -0.35 -16.73 5.85
N ILE A 151 0.44 -15.77 5.35
CA ILE A 151 -0.06 -14.62 4.60
C ILE A 151 -0.74 -15.10 3.31
N ASP A 152 -0.12 -16.01 2.56
CA ASP A 152 -0.70 -16.59 1.34
C ASP A 152 -2.07 -17.22 1.61
N GLN A 153 -2.17 -18.04 2.66
CA GLN A 153 -3.42 -18.69 3.03
C GLN A 153 -4.51 -17.69 3.41
N LEU A 154 -4.17 -16.64 4.15
CA LEU A 154 -5.11 -15.58 4.50
C LEU A 154 -5.61 -14.85 3.25
N LEU A 155 -4.70 -14.38 2.40
CA LEU A 155 -5.05 -13.65 1.18
C LEU A 155 -5.85 -14.51 0.20
N LEU A 156 -5.48 -15.78 0.03
CA LEU A 156 -6.26 -16.74 -0.75
C LEU A 156 -7.67 -16.92 -0.20
N SER A 157 -7.81 -17.06 1.13
CA SER A 157 -9.14 -17.20 1.75
C SER A 157 -10.04 -15.98 1.51
N ILE A 158 -9.45 -14.77 1.50
CA ILE A 158 -10.15 -13.52 1.20
C ILE A 158 -10.59 -13.49 -0.27
N ILE A 159 -9.68 -13.82 -1.18
CA ILE A 159 -9.96 -13.88 -2.63
C ILE A 159 -11.05 -14.91 -2.93
N ASP A 160 -10.98 -16.09 -2.31
CA ASP A 160 -11.97 -17.15 -2.53
C ASP A 160 -13.33 -16.81 -1.93
N ALA A 161 -13.37 -16.19 -0.75
CA ALA A 161 -14.62 -15.67 -0.18
C ALA A 161 -15.23 -14.61 -1.11
N ARG A 162 -14.41 -13.69 -1.63
CA ARG A 162 -14.84 -12.64 -2.56
C ARG A 162 -15.40 -13.20 -3.87
N LYS A 163 -14.76 -14.24 -4.44
CA LYS A 163 -15.26 -14.93 -5.64
C LYS A 163 -16.62 -15.58 -5.41
N LYS A 164 -16.86 -16.15 -4.23
CA LYS A 164 -18.13 -16.80 -3.89
C LYS A 164 -19.28 -15.81 -3.69
N SER A 165 -18.98 -14.64 -3.13
CA SER A 165 -19.96 -13.56 -2.92
C SER A 165 -19.93 -12.51 -4.03
N TRP A 166 -19.43 -12.86 -5.22
CA TRP A 166 -19.21 -11.89 -6.29
C TRP A 166 -20.55 -11.43 -6.87
N ASP A 167 -20.87 -10.16 -6.67
CA ASP A 167 -22.00 -9.49 -7.28
C ASP A 167 -21.54 -8.86 -8.61
N TYR A 168 -22.09 -9.36 -9.72
CA TYR A 168 -21.80 -8.83 -11.06
C TYR A 168 -22.53 -7.51 -11.35
N GLU A 169 -23.60 -7.19 -10.62
CA GLU A 169 -24.40 -5.98 -10.81
C GLU A 169 -23.82 -4.79 -10.02
N SER A 170 -23.23 -5.06 -8.85
CA SER A 170 -22.63 -4.04 -7.99
C SER A 170 -21.29 -4.49 -7.41
N PRO A 171 -20.23 -4.61 -8.23
CA PRO A 171 -18.93 -5.06 -7.76
C PRO A 171 -18.30 -4.00 -6.84
N GLN A 172 -17.59 -4.49 -5.82
CA GLN A 172 -16.92 -3.63 -4.85
C GLN A 172 -15.72 -2.92 -5.49
N LYS A 173 -15.67 -1.60 -5.37
CA LYS A 173 -14.63 -0.75 -5.99
C LYS A 173 -13.34 -0.63 -5.19
N ASP A 174 -13.01 -1.65 -4.41
CA ASP A 174 -11.68 -1.80 -3.79
C ASP A 174 -10.67 -2.37 -4.80
N LEU A 175 -9.37 -2.28 -4.51
CA LEU A 175 -8.32 -2.70 -5.46
C LEU A 175 -8.49 -4.16 -5.88
N LEU A 176 -8.78 -5.06 -4.94
CA LEU A 176 -9.01 -6.47 -5.22
C LEU A 176 -10.18 -6.67 -6.19
N GLY A 177 -11.30 -5.99 -5.96
CA GLY A 177 -12.46 -6.00 -6.86
C GLY A 177 -12.09 -5.52 -8.26
N LEU A 178 -11.40 -4.38 -8.37
CA LEU A 178 -10.97 -3.84 -9.67
C LEU A 178 -10.00 -4.76 -10.42
N LEU A 179 -9.08 -5.43 -9.71
CA LEU A 179 -8.17 -6.42 -10.30
C LEU A 179 -8.88 -7.71 -10.72
N MET A 180 -9.96 -8.10 -10.01
CA MET A 180 -10.82 -9.23 -10.37
C MET A 180 -11.75 -8.92 -11.55
N GLU A 181 -12.23 -7.67 -11.66
CA GLU A 181 -13.03 -7.17 -12.78
C GLU A 181 -12.27 -7.12 -14.10
N GLY A 182 -10.93 -6.97 -14.06
CA GLY A 182 -10.01 -6.79 -15.19
C GLY A 182 -9.98 -7.93 -16.21
N LYS A 183 -11.13 -8.28 -16.78
CA LYS A 183 -11.32 -9.18 -17.92
C LYS A 183 -11.51 -8.35 -19.18
N GLN A 184 -10.61 -8.62 -20.14
CA GLN A 184 -10.66 -8.19 -21.54
C GLN A 184 -10.58 -6.69 -21.80
N VAL A 185 -9.38 -6.13 -21.65
CA VAL A 185 -9.00 -4.98 -22.47
C VAL A 185 -8.58 -5.54 -23.85
N ASP A 186 -9.26 -5.14 -24.92
CA ASP A 186 -8.92 -5.37 -26.33
C ASP A 186 -9.22 -6.73 -27.00
N GLY A 187 -10.20 -7.52 -26.54
CA GLY A 187 -10.69 -8.71 -27.28
C GLY A 187 -9.63 -9.80 -27.53
N ARG A 188 -8.43 -9.65 -26.98
CA ARG A 188 -7.37 -10.66 -26.95
C ARG A 188 -7.52 -11.43 -25.65
N ALA A 189 -7.68 -12.75 -25.74
CA ALA A 189 -7.90 -13.66 -24.61
C ALA A 189 -6.74 -13.77 -23.59
N GLY A 190 -5.78 -12.84 -23.58
CA GLY A 190 -4.81 -12.68 -22.50
C GLY A 190 -4.91 -11.24 -22.00
N LYS A 191 -5.04 -10.96 -20.71
CA LYS A 191 -4.03 -11.28 -19.71
C LYS A 191 -4.58 -10.97 -18.30
N SER A 192 -5.59 -11.68 -17.81
CA SER A 192 -6.00 -11.53 -16.39
C SER A 192 -4.89 -12.02 -15.46
N LEU A 193 -4.81 -11.50 -14.23
CA LEU A 193 -3.94 -12.07 -13.20
C LEU A 193 -4.48 -13.44 -12.76
N THR A 194 -3.60 -14.42 -12.57
CA THR A 194 -3.96 -15.69 -11.91
C THR A 194 -4.28 -15.44 -10.43
N ALA A 195 -4.92 -16.41 -9.76
CA ALA A 195 -5.17 -16.29 -8.32
C ALA A 195 -3.88 -16.10 -7.51
N ARG A 196 -2.77 -16.73 -7.93
CA ARG A 196 -1.47 -16.58 -7.29
C ARG A 196 -0.89 -15.19 -7.52
N GLU A 197 -0.94 -14.69 -8.75
CA GLU A 197 -0.48 -13.34 -9.08
C GLU A 197 -1.29 -12.29 -8.34
N LEU A 198 -2.61 -12.48 -8.20
CA LEU A 198 -3.46 -11.59 -7.42
C LEU A 198 -3.03 -11.52 -5.95
N VAL A 199 -2.69 -12.66 -5.32
CA VAL A 199 -2.11 -12.70 -3.97
C VAL A 199 -0.80 -11.93 -3.91
N ASP A 200 0.08 -12.11 -4.90
CA ASP A 200 1.39 -11.46 -4.93
C ASP A 200 1.27 -9.93 -5.14
N GLU A 201 0.32 -9.48 -5.95
CA GLU A 201 -0.01 -8.05 -6.09
C GLU A 201 -0.59 -7.48 -4.81
N CYS A 202 -1.51 -8.19 -4.19
CA CYS A 202 -2.09 -7.83 -2.89
C CYS A 202 -1.01 -7.58 -1.84
N LYS A 203 -0.02 -8.47 -1.72
CA LYS A 203 1.14 -8.27 -0.85
C LYS A 203 1.93 -7.02 -1.25
N THR A 204 2.15 -6.82 -2.55
CA THR A 204 2.90 -5.69 -3.09
C THR A 204 2.29 -4.35 -2.69
N PHE A 205 0.98 -4.17 -2.89
CA PHE A 205 0.29 -2.94 -2.52
C PHE A 205 0.22 -2.72 -1.03
N PHE A 206 0.05 -3.80 -0.25
CA PHE A 206 0.07 -3.68 1.19
C PHE A 206 1.43 -3.19 1.69
N PHE A 207 2.52 -3.89 1.35
CA PHE A 207 3.86 -3.55 1.81
C PHE A 207 4.34 -2.20 1.28
N GLY A 208 4.13 -1.95 -0.01
CA GLY A 208 4.60 -0.71 -0.63
C GLY A 208 3.76 0.51 -0.28
N GLY A 209 2.49 0.34 0.11
CA GLY A 209 1.55 1.46 0.21
C GLY A 209 1.46 2.12 1.59
N HIS A 210 1.57 1.35 2.68
CA HIS A 210 1.27 1.90 4.02
C HIS A 210 2.47 2.56 4.69
N GLU A 211 3.63 1.90 4.75
CA GLU A 211 4.77 2.41 5.53
C GLU A 211 5.38 3.67 4.92
N THR A 212 5.57 3.69 3.61
CA THR A 212 6.15 4.85 2.92
C THR A 212 5.26 6.08 3.10
N THR A 213 3.95 5.88 3.00
CA THR A 213 2.95 6.95 3.21
C THR A 213 2.90 7.38 4.67
N ALA A 214 2.91 6.43 5.61
CA ALA A 214 2.92 6.73 7.03
C ALA A 214 4.14 7.55 7.42
N LEU A 215 5.33 7.12 6.99
CA LEU A 215 6.58 7.82 7.24
C LEU A 215 6.57 9.24 6.64
N ALA A 216 6.10 9.37 5.39
CA ALA A 216 5.98 10.68 4.74
C ALA A 216 5.04 11.62 5.52
N LEU A 217 3.89 11.12 5.98
CA LEU A 217 2.95 11.90 6.80
C LEU A 217 3.51 12.26 8.17
N THR A 218 4.21 11.34 8.83
CA THR A 218 4.87 11.60 10.11
C THR A 218 5.91 12.72 9.99
N TRP A 219 6.78 12.67 8.96
CA TRP A 219 7.73 13.74 8.70
C TRP A 219 7.04 15.05 8.32
N THR A 220 5.96 14.99 7.52
CA THR A 220 5.18 16.17 7.15
C THR A 220 4.62 16.87 8.40
N LEU A 221 4.01 16.12 9.32
CA LEU A 221 3.46 16.69 10.55
C LEU A 221 4.55 17.23 11.48
N LEU A 222 5.70 16.56 11.56
CA LEU A 222 6.85 17.06 12.32
C LEU A 222 7.36 18.39 11.76
N LEU A 223 7.48 18.50 10.44
CA LEU A 223 7.91 19.74 9.77
C LEU A 223 6.88 20.86 9.99
N LEU A 224 5.58 20.57 9.88
CA LEU A 224 4.53 21.55 10.15
C LEU A 224 4.51 21.99 11.62
N ALA A 225 4.76 21.07 12.57
CA ALA A 225 4.83 21.40 13.99
C ALA A 225 6.03 22.30 14.34
N THR A 226 7.14 22.17 13.60
CA THR A 226 8.35 22.97 13.78
C THR A 226 8.35 24.27 12.97
N HIS A 227 7.44 24.41 12.01
CA HIS A 227 7.27 25.60 11.16
C HIS A 227 5.82 26.11 11.18
N PRO A 228 5.39 26.83 12.25
CA PRO A 228 4.00 27.26 12.43
C PRO A 228 3.46 28.17 11.30
N ASN A 229 4.34 28.90 10.62
CA ASN A 229 4.00 29.68 9.43
C ASN A 229 3.53 28.77 8.28
N TRP A 230 4.22 27.66 8.00
CA TRP A 230 3.81 26.67 7.00
C TRP A 230 2.50 26.01 7.39
N GLN A 231 2.33 25.66 8.67
CA GLN A 231 1.09 25.10 9.18
C GLN A 231 -0.10 26.05 9.01
N THR A 232 0.11 27.35 9.25
CA THR A 232 -0.95 28.36 9.12
C THR A 232 -1.33 28.57 7.65
N GLN A 233 -0.35 28.71 6.76
CA GLN A 233 -0.57 28.83 5.32
C GLN A 233 -1.34 27.63 4.75
N LEU A 234 -0.91 26.41 5.08
CA LEU A 234 -1.60 25.18 4.66
C LEU A 234 -3.04 25.12 5.21
N ARG A 235 -3.25 25.52 6.46
CA ARG A 235 -4.59 25.54 7.07
C ARG A 235 -5.51 26.55 6.38
N ASP A 236 -5.01 27.74 6.07
CA ASP A 236 -5.78 28.78 5.41
C ASP A 236 -6.15 28.37 3.97
N GLU A 237 -5.23 27.74 3.26
CA GLU A 237 -5.49 27.18 1.95
C GLU A 237 -6.55 26.06 1.99
N ILE A 238 -6.44 25.13 2.93
CA ILE A 238 -7.45 24.07 3.10
C ILE A 238 -8.83 24.68 3.36
N ARG A 239 -8.91 25.72 4.19
CA ARG A 239 -10.17 26.44 4.45
C ARG A 239 -10.71 27.15 3.21
N GLU A 240 -9.86 27.78 2.41
CA GLU A 240 -10.23 28.46 1.16
C GLU A 240 -10.82 27.48 0.14
N VAL A 241 -10.19 26.31 -0.03
CA VAL A 241 -10.53 25.35 -1.10
C VAL A 241 -11.60 24.35 -0.66
N ILE A 242 -11.48 23.78 0.53
CA ILE A 242 -12.34 22.71 1.03
C ILE A 242 -13.53 23.27 1.82
N GLY A 243 -13.27 24.28 2.66
CA GLY A 243 -14.21 24.83 3.64
C GLY A 243 -14.38 23.92 4.87
N ASP A 244 -15.46 24.16 5.64
CA ASP A 244 -15.80 23.39 6.85
C ASP A 244 -16.72 22.18 6.59
N GLY A 245 -16.98 21.86 5.32
CA GLY A 245 -17.86 20.77 4.92
C GLY A 245 -17.16 19.40 4.80
N GLU A 246 -17.90 18.39 4.36
CA GLU A 246 -17.31 17.08 4.03
C GLU A 246 -16.25 17.20 2.93
N ILE A 247 -15.19 16.39 3.04
CA ILE A 247 -14.08 16.35 2.09
C ILE A 247 -14.60 15.77 0.76
N ASP A 248 -14.72 16.62 -0.27
CA ASP A 248 -14.92 16.19 -1.65
C ASP A 248 -13.58 16.06 -2.36
N PHE A 249 -13.27 14.86 -2.83
CA PHE A 249 -12.07 14.55 -3.60
C PHE A 249 -11.87 15.49 -4.81
N ALA A 250 -12.94 15.98 -5.43
CA ALA A 250 -12.83 16.91 -6.55
C ALA A 250 -12.17 18.24 -6.14
N LYS A 251 -12.44 18.72 -4.92
CA LYS A 251 -11.89 19.97 -4.40
C LYS A 251 -10.39 19.87 -4.09
N LEU A 252 -9.86 18.67 -3.85
CA LEU A 252 -8.42 18.47 -3.61
C LEU A 252 -7.54 18.96 -4.77
N SER A 253 -8.07 18.94 -6.00
CA SER A 253 -7.37 19.47 -7.18
C SER A 253 -7.14 20.98 -7.15
N GLY A 254 -7.90 21.70 -6.30
CA GLY A 254 -7.75 23.14 -6.08
C GLY A 254 -6.69 23.52 -5.06
N LEU A 255 -6.15 22.56 -4.29
CA LEU A 255 -5.00 22.81 -3.42
C LEU A 255 -3.79 23.12 -4.30
N LYS A 256 -3.16 24.27 -4.07
CA LYS A 256 -1.96 24.70 -4.79
C LYS A 256 -0.83 23.76 -4.41
N LYS A 257 -0.03 23.38 -5.39
CA LYS A 257 1.28 22.75 -5.14
C LYS A 257 2.18 23.86 -4.65
N ASP A 258 2.19 24.13 -3.34
CA ASP A 258 2.94 25.26 -2.79
C ASP A 258 4.43 25.17 -3.20
N PRO A 259 4.92 26.08 -4.06
CA PRO A 259 6.32 26.08 -4.46
C PRO A 259 7.25 26.66 -3.36
N GLN A 260 6.71 27.11 -2.22
CA GLN A 260 7.45 27.72 -1.11
C GLN A 260 7.83 26.76 0.01
N ILE A 261 7.35 25.51 0.02
CA ILE A 261 7.99 24.45 0.82
C ILE A 261 9.27 24.01 0.09
N LYS A 262 10.19 24.96 -0.09
CA LYS A 262 11.58 24.65 -0.39
C LYS A 262 12.16 24.17 0.92
N MET A 263 12.37 22.87 1.01
CA MET A 263 13.26 22.31 2.01
C MET A 263 14.66 22.82 1.67
N ASP A 264 15.03 23.97 2.23
CA ASP A 264 16.43 24.39 2.33
C ASP A 264 17.09 23.45 3.36
N LEU A 265 17.39 22.22 2.94
CA LEU A 265 18.20 21.24 3.67
C LEU A 265 19.68 21.45 3.36
#